data_AF-A0A957MRZ1-F1
#
_entry.id   AF-A0A957MRZ1-F1
#
_cell.length_a   1.000
_cell.length_b   1.000
_cell.length_c   1.000
_cell.angle_alpha   90.00
_cell.angle_beta   90.00
_cell.angle_gamma   90.00
#
_symmetry.space_group_name_H-M   'P 1'
#
loop_
_entity.id
_entity.type
_entity.pdbx_description
1 polymer ?
#
loop_
_entity_poly.entity_id
_entity_poly.type
_entity_poly.pdbx_seq_one_letter_code
_entity_poly.pdbx_strand_id
1 'polypeptide(L)'
;MHPNPRRILPVLGILILLGLAGYYLVWPAISKDGALVVSGTVEATEVRLASELGGVVDEVYVAEGDLVAANQNVVSVQPSNSTRGSSRERIRTPIAGTVLYRSVEPGEFASPGAPLVTVADLDRLTLTVYVPEDRYGQIMLGASYPVTVDSYPAEVFTGTVSHIADRAEFTPR
;
A
#
# COMPACT_ATOMS: atom_id res chain seq x y z
N MET A 1 0.10 70.13 5.99
CA MET A 1 1.47 69.96 5.46
C MET A 1 1.44 68.80 4.46
N HIS A 2 1.38 69.09 3.17
CA HIS A 2 1.41 68.06 2.11
C HIS A 2 2.87 67.63 1.88
N PRO A 3 3.22 66.35 2.00
CA PRO A 3 4.59 65.90 1.77
C PRO A 3 4.92 66.01 0.27
N ASN A 4 6.11 66.56 -0.03
CA ASN A 4 6.51 66.88 -1.40
C ASN A 4 6.70 65.59 -2.24
N PRO A 5 5.90 65.38 -3.31
CA PRO A 5 5.88 64.12 -4.06
C PRO A 5 7.21 63.78 -4.74
N ARG A 6 8.07 64.80 -4.95
CA ARG A 6 9.41 64.66 -5.54
C ARG A 6 10.45 64.01 -4.62
N ARG A 7 10.22 63.96 -3.30
CA ARG A 7 11.15 63.32 -2.34
C ARG A 7 10.72 61.92 -1.90
N ILE A 8 9.46 61.55 -2.12
CA ILE A 8 8.89 60.24 -1.76
C ILE A 8 9.24 59.18 -2.82
N LEU A 9 9.31 59.59 -4.10
CA LEU A 9 9.60 58.70 -5.24
C LEU A 9 10.89 57.85 -5.11
N PRO A 10 12.05 58.40 -4.69
CA PRO A 10 13.26 57.58 -4.55
C PRO A 10 13.20 56.63 -3.35
N VAL A 11 12.53 57.03 -2.25
CA VAL A 11 12.37 56.18 -1.05
C VAL A 11 11.46 55.00 -1.35
N LEU A 12 10.39 55.22 -2.13
CA LEU A 12 9.51 54.15 -2.58
C LEU A 12 10.24 53.16 -3.49
N GLY A 13 11.09 53.66 -4.40
CA GLY A 13 11.90 52.82 -5.28
C GLY A 13 12.89 51.92 -4.51
N ILE A 14 13.53 52.45 -3.47
CA ILE A 14 14.43 51.68 -2.61
C ILE A 14 13.67 50.62 -1.80
N LEU A 15 12.49 50.95 -1.28
CA LEU A 15 11.64 49.98 -0.56
C LEU A 15 11.13 48.86 -1.47
N ILE A 16 10.77 49.18 -2.72
CA ILE A 16 10.37 48.19 -3.72
C ILE A 16 11.56 47.30 -4.09
N LEU A 17 12.76 47.88 -4.28
CA LEU A 17 13.98 47.11 -4.55
C LEU A 17 14.39 46.22 -3.37
N LEU A 18 14.27 46.69 -2.13
CA LEU A 18 14.53 45.87 -0.94
C LEU A 18 13.48 44.77 -0.76
N GLY A 19 12.20 45.04 -1.08
CA GLY A 19 11.14 44.03 -1.09
C GLY A 19 11.36 42.96 -2.16
N LEU A 20 11.75 43.37 -3.38
CA LEU A 20 12.12 42.47 -4.47
C LEU A 20 13.39 41.68 -4.15
N ALA A 21 14.42 42.31 -3.60
CA ALA A 21 15.64 41.62 -3.17
C ALA A 21 15.35 40.62 -2.04
N GLY A 22 14.54 41.01 -1.05
CA GLY A 22 14.05 40.10 -0.01
C GLY A 22 13.26 38.94 -0.61
N TYR A 23 12.36 39.21 -1.55
CA TYR A 23 11.62 38.17 -2.26
C TYR A 23 12.56 37.20 -3.00
N TYR A 24 13.47 37.70 -3.84
CA TYR A 24 14.38 36.85 -4.61
C TYR A 24 15.41 36.10 -3.75
N LEU A 25 15.81 36.64 -2.59
CA LEU A 25 16.79 36.02 -1.71
C LEU A 25 16.16 35.00 -0.75
N VAL A 26 14.91 35.23 -0.32
CA VAL A 26 14.21 34.40 0.68
C VAL A 26 13.28 33.37 0.03
N TRP A 27 12.68 33.65 -1.14
CA TRP A 27 11.80 32.71 -1.85
C TRP A 27 12.44 31.33 -2.15
N PRO A 28 13.73 31.24 -2.55
CA PRO A 28 14.38 29.94 -2.74
C PRO A 28 14.65 29.20 -1.43
N ALA A 29 14.74 29.92 -0.30
CA ALA A 29 15.03 29.34 1.00
C ALA A 29 13.77 28.76 1.68
N ILE A 30 12.59 29.26 1.33
CA ILE A 30 11.29 28.79 1.86
C ILE A 30 10.69 27.69 0.95
N SER A 31 11.02 27.67 -0.34
CA SER A 31 10.47 26.70 -1.31
C SER A 31 11.27 25.40 -1.40
N LYS A 32 11.58 24.76 -0.26
CA LYS A 32 12.24 23.44 -0.20
C LYS A 32 11.28 22.26 -0.04
N ASP A 33 9.98 22.48 -0.24
CA ASP A 33 8.97 21.43 -0.20
C ASP A 33 8.84 20.75 -1.57
N GLY A 34 9.95 20.21 -2.07
CA GLY A 34 9.91 19.24 -3.15
C GLY A 34 9.27 17.96 -2.61
N ALA A 35 8.22 17.47 -3.28
CA ALA A 35 7.58 16.21 -2.96
C ALA A 35 8.64 15.11 -2.78
N LEU A 36 8.52 14.34 -1.70
CA LEU A 36 9.44 13.25 -1.41
C LEU A 36 9.17 12.10 -2.40
N VAL A 37 10.04 11.97 -3.41
CA VAL A 37 10.00 10.85 -4.35
C VAL A 37 10.92 9.76 -3.82
N VAL A 38 10.34 8.61 -3.51
CA VAL A 38 11.03 7.46 -2.90
C VAL A 38 10.60 6.18 -3.60
N SER A 39 11.49 5.20 -3.64
CA SER A 39 11.17 3.84 -4.06
C SER A 39 10.64 3.03 -2.88
N GLY A 40 9.84 2.02 -3.18
CA GLY A 40 9.22 1.17 -2.18
C GLY A 40 8.55 -0.06 -2.76
N THR A 41 7.95 -0.85 -1.88
CA THR A 41 7.15 -2.04 -2.22
C THR A 41 5.74 -1.87 -1.71
N VAL A 42 4.78 -2.41 -2.47
CA VAL A 42 3.37 -2.49 -2.10
C VAL A 42 3.04 -3.93 -1.83
N GLU A 43 2.53 -4.21 -0.63
CA GLU A 43 2.18 -5.55 -0.18
C GLU A 43 0.71 -5.61 0.25
N ALA A 44 0.03 -6.67 -0.12
CA ALA A 44 -1.31 -6.97 0.33
C ALA A 44 -1.28 -7.94 1.51
N THR A 45 -2.31 -7.91 2.35
CA THR A 45 -2.47 -8.95 3.37
C THR A 45 -3.04 -10.20 2.73
N GLU A 46 -2.21 -11.24 2.60
CA GLU A 46 -2.60 -12.52 1.99
C GLU A 46 -2.92 -13.58 3.03
N VAL A 47 -3.92 -14.39 2.75
CA VAL A 47 -4.21 -15.63 3.46
C VAL A 47 -4.14 -16.79 2.49
N ARG A 48 -3.34 -17.79 2.86
CA ARG A 48 -3.15 -19.02 2.11
C ARG A 48 -4.04 -20.10 2.71
N LEU A 49 -4.99 -20.58 1.91
CA LEU A 49 -5.98 -21.57 2.32
C LEU A 49 -5.47 -22.94 1.91
N ALA A 50 -5.25 -23.80 2.90
CA ALA A 50 -4.74 -25.15 2.73
C ALA A 50 -5.70 -26.15 3.37
N SER A 51 -5.65 -27.39 2.89
CA SER A 51 -6.33 -28.50 3.55
C SER A 51 -5.54 -28.91 4.79
N GLU A 52 -6.22 -29.15 5.91
CA GLU A 52 -5.56 -29.72 7.10
C GLU A 52 -5.35 -31.22 6.95
N LEU A 53 -6.21 -31.87 6.16
CA LEU A 53 -6.16 -33.29 5.86
C LEU A 53 -5.68 -33.54 4.43
N GLY A 54 -5.04 -34.68 4.21
CA GLY A 54 -4.69 -35.14 2.87
C GLY A 54 -5.92 -35.71 2.19
N GLY A 55 -6.16 -35.36 0.93
CA GLY A 55 -7.39 -35.75 0.26
C GLY A 55 -7.42 -35.43 -1.22
N VAL A 56 -8.51 -35.80 -1.88
CA VAL A 56 -8.76 -35.43 -3.28
C VAL A 56 -9.68 -34.23 -3.32
N VAL A 57 -9.35 -33.23 -4.13
CA VAL A 57 -10.23 -32.08 -4.34
C VAL A 57 -11.48 -32.53 -5.08
N ASP A 58 -12.64 -32.32 -4.46
CA ASP A 58 -13.95 -32.64 -5.03
C ASP A 58 -14.38 -31.52 -5.98
N GLU A 59 -14.32 -30.28 -5.50
CA GLU A 59 -14.80 -29.10 -6.22
C GLU A 59 -14.06 -27.84 -5.77
N VAL A 60 -13.87 -26.91 -6.71
CA VAL A 60 -13.32 -25.57 -6.45
C VAL A 60 -14.39 -24.55 -6.85
N TYR A 61 -14.81 -23.72 -5.89
CA TYR A 61 -15.95 -22.80 -6.05
C TYR A 61 -15.57 -21.42 -6.57
N VAL A 62 -14.27 -21.16 -6.76
CA VAL A 62 -13.74 -19.83 -7.06
C VAL A 62 -12.72 -19.88 -8.21
N ALA A 63 -12.61 -18.78 -8.93
CA ALA A 63 -11.59 -18.52 -9.93
C ALA A 63 -10.66 -17.39 -9.48
N GLU A 64 -9.50 -17.29 -10.12
CA GLU A 64 -8.60 -16.15 -9.93
C GLU A 64 -9.28 -14.85 -10.38
N GLY A 65 -9.13 -13.80 -9.58
CA GLY A 65 -9.81 -12.52 -9.76
C GLY A 65 -11.21 -12.43 -9.13
N ASP A 66 -11.77 -13.53 -8.61
CA ASP A 66 -13.08 -13.49 -7.95
C ASP A 66 -13.00 -12.75 -6.61
N LEU A 67 -14.05 -11.97 -6.33
CA LEU A 67 -14.29 -11.40 -5.00
C LEU A 67 -14.95 -12.44 -4.10
N VAL A 68 -14.41 -12.61 -2.89
CA VAL A 68 -14.92 -13.55 -1.90
C VAL A 68 -15.22 -12.84 -0.59
N ALA A 69 -16.30 -13.26 0.07
CA ALA A 69 -16.65 -12.78 1.41
C ALA A 69 -15.99 -13.64 2.50
N ALA A 70 -15.80 -13.09 3.69
CA ALA A 70 -15.35 -13.86 4.85
C ALA A 70 -16.30 -15.05 5.12
N ASN A 71 -15.73 -16.20 5.50
CA ASN A 71 -16.37 -17.50 5.67
C ASN A 71 -16.98 -18.15 4.40
N GLN A 72 -16.76 -17.58 3.22
CA GLN A 72 -17.20 -18.19 1.96
C GLN A 72 -16.42 -19.48 1.66
N ASN A 73 -17.13 -20.51 1.21
CA ASN A 73 -16.52 -21.76 0.74
C ASN A 73 -15.70 -21.49 -0.53
N VAL A 74 -14.44 -21.92 -0.53
CA VAL A 74 -13.56 -21.79 -1.70
C VAL A 74 -13.25 -23.15 -2.34
N VAL A 75 -13.07 -24.19 -1.52
CA VAL A 75 -12.69 -25.53 -1.98
C VAL A 75 -13.39 -26.58 -1.11
N SER A 76 -13.78 -27.69 -1.73
CA SER A 76 -14.23 -28.90 -1.06
C SER A 76 -13.22 -30.01 -1.30
N VAL A 77 -12.70 -30.59 -0.22
CA VAL A 77 -11.76 -31.71 -0.25
C VAL A 77 -12.42 -32.95 0.34
N GLN A 78 -12.19 -34.11 -0.26
CA GLN A 78 -12.56 -35.41 0.30
C GLN A 78 -11.32 -36.02 0.98
N PRO A 79 -11.27 -36.06 2.34
CA PRO A 79 -10.12 -36.58 3.05
C PRO A 79 -9.91 -38.08 2.80
N SER A 80 -8.67 -38.52 2.63
CA SER A 80 -8.33 -39.93 2.38
C SER A 80 -8.62 -40.86 3.56
N ASN A 81 -8.75 -40.33 4.78
CA ASN A 81 -9.12 -41.08 5.99
C ASN A 81 -10.64 -41.30 6.15
N SER A 82 -11.45 -40.79 5.21
CA SER A 82 -12.91 -40.88 5.24
C SER A 82 -13.38 -42.29 4.84
N THR A 83 -14.26 -42.92 5.64
CA THR A 83 -15.01 -44.08 5.17
C THR A 83 -15.85 -43.66 3.96
N ARG A 84 -15.71 -44.37 2.82
CA ARG A 84 -16.28 -44.03 1.51
C ARG A 84 -17.70 -43.43 1.66
N GLY A 85 -17.84 -42.13 1.40
CA GLY A 85 -19.13 -41.52 1.04
C GLY A 85 -19.73 -40.45 1.96
N SER A 86 -19.10 -39.97 3.04
CA SER A 86 -19.81 -39.00 3.92
C SER A 86 -19.05 -37.74 4.39
N SER A 87 -17.74 -37.76 4.62
CA SER A 87 -17.01 -36.57 5.07
C SER A 87 -16.37 -35.80 3.92
N ARG A 88 -16.69 -34.50 3.84
CA ARG A 88 -16.02 -33.50 3.01
C ARG A 88 -15.52 -32.38 3.91
N GLU A 89 -14.27 -32.00 3.73
CA GLU A 89 -13.69 -30.81 4.33
C GLU A 89 -14.03 -29.61 3.45
N ARG A 90 -14.61 -28.58 4.04
CA ARG A 90 -14.98 -27.35 3.35
C ARG A 90 -14.04 -26.25 3.79
N ILE A 91 -13.12 -25.89 2.91
CA ILE A 91 -12.16 -24.84 3.16
C ILE A 91 -12.84 -23.50 2.91
N ARG A 92 -12.74 -22.61 3.89
CA ARG A 92 -13.37 -21.28 3.88
C ARG A 92 -12.31 -20.21 4.04
N THR A 93 -12.51 -19.07 3.38
CA THR A 93 -11.65 -17.91 3.59
C THR A 93 -11.97 -17.23 4.93
N PRO A 94 -10.98 -16.87 5.78
CA PRO A 94 -11.22 -16.13 7.01
C PRO A 94 -11.39 -14.62 6.77
N ILE A 95 -10.98 -14.12 5.60
CA ILE A 95 -11.07 -12.71 5.21
C ILE A 95 -11.97 -12.54 3.99
N ALA A 96 -12.56 -11.35 3.84
CA ALA A 96 -13.06 -10.91 2.55
C ALA A 96 -11.87 -10.41 1.71
N GLY A 97 -11.93 -10.57 0.39
CA GLY A 97 -10.83 -10.17 -0.48
C GLY A 97 -10.97 -10.67 -1.90
N THR A 98 -9.87 -10.63 -2.64
CA THR A 98 -9.78 -11.11 -4.02
C THR A 98 -8.96 -12.39 -4.07
N VAL A 99 -9.40 -13.38 -4.85
CA VAL A 99 -8.62 -14.59 -5.11
C VAL A 99 -7.44 -14.25 -6.02
N LEU A 100 -6.22 -14.35 -5.50
CA LEU A 100 -5.01 -14.08 -6.27
C LEU A 100 -4.58 -15.30 -7.09
N TYR A 101 -4.54 -16.45 -6.42
CA TYR A 101 -4.01 -17.68 -6.99
C TYR A 101 -4.92 -18.86 -6.68
N ARG A 102 -5.13 -19.71 -7.69
CA ARG A 102 -5.75 -21.03 -7.56
C ARG A 102 -4.74 -22.09 -7.96
N SER A 103 -4.16 -22.75 -6.97
CA SER A 103 -3.08 -23.73 -7.16
C SER A 103 -3.57 -25.18 -7.16
N VAL A 104 -4.84 -25.42 -7.48
CA VAL A 104 -5.42 -26.77 -7.50
C VAL A 104 -6.56 -26.91 -8.49
N GLU A 105 -6.72 -28.12 -9.04
CA GLU A 105 -7.86 -28.51 -9.88
C GLU A 105 -8.73 -29.61 -9.23
N PRO A 106 -10.03 -29.69 -9.57
CA PRO A 106 -10.87 -30.82 -9.18
C PRO A 106 -10.27 -32.16 -9.62
N GLY A 107 -10.25 -33.13 -8.71
CA GLY A 107 -9.63 -34.45 -8.90
C GLY A 107 -8.15 -34.51 -8.53
N GLU A 108 -7.50 -33.38 -8.26
CA GLU A 108 -6.12 -33.34 -7.80
C GLU A 108 -6.00 -33.75 -6.32
N PHE A 109 -4.82 -34.26 -5.93
CA PHE A 109 -4.54 -34.58 -4.54
C PHE A 109 -4.08 -33.33 -3.77
N ALA A 110 -4.89 -32.89 -2.81
CA ALA A 110 -4.54 -31.85 -1.86
C ALA A 110 -3.61 -32.41 -0.78
N SER A 111 -2.38 -31.89 -0.75
CA SER A 111 -1.43 -32.20 0.32
C SER A 111 -1.70 -31.35 1.57
N PRO A 112 -1.64 -31.92 2.78
CA PRO A 112 -1.82 -31.15 4.02
C PRO A 112 -0.87 -29.96 4.09
N GLY A 113 -1.39 -28.77 4.40
CA GLY A 113 -0.61 -27.55 4.53
C GLY A 113 -0.10 -26.93 3.21
N ALA A 114 -0.29 -27.59 2.07
CA ALA A 114 -0.01 -26.99 0.77
C ALA A 114 -1.14 -26.01 0.40
N PRO A 115 -0.83 -24.79 -0.07
CA PRO A 115 -1.83 -23.80 -0.42
C PRO A 115 -2.64 -24.25 -1.65
N LEU A 116 -3.96 -24.23 -1.53
CA LEU A 116 -4.89 -24.53 -2.62
C LEU A 116 -5.42 -23.24 -3.26
N VAL A 117 -5.72 -22.25 -2.43
CA VAL A 117 -6.22 -20.93 -2.86
C VAL A 117 -5.56 -19.84 -2.01
N THR A 118 -5.14 -18.76 -2.64
CA THR A 118 -4.63 -17.56 -1.95
C THR A 118 -5.61 -16.41 -2.13
N VAL A 119 -6.04 -15.81 -1.02
CA VAL A 119 -6.95 -14.66 -1.01
C VAL A 119 -6.20 -13.48 -0.41
N ALA A 120 -6.34 -12.30 -1.01
CA ALA A 120 -5.73 -11.07 -0.51
C ALA A 120 -6.75 -9.97 -0.25
N ASP A 121 -6.55 -9.22 0.83
CA ASP A 121 -7.21 -7.94 1.06
C ASP A 121 -6.49 -6.86 0.22
N LEU A 122 -7.14 -6.39 -0.84
CA LEU A 122 -6.63 -5.35 -1.72
C LEU A 122 -7.18 -3.95 -1.37
N ASP A 123 -8.12 -3.85 -0.44
CA ASP A 123 -8.68 -2.57 0.02
C ASP A 123 -7.72 -1.89 1.01
N ARG A 124 -6.91 -2.69 1.72
CA ARG A 124 -5.86 -2.21 2.62
C ARG A 124 -4.49 -2.75 2.22
N LEU A 125 -3.73 -1.89 1.55
CA LEU A 125 -2.35 -2.17 1.15
C LEU A 125 -1.35 -1.57 2.13
N THR A 126 -0.25 -2.29 2.36
CA THR A 126 0.91 -1.81 3.10
C THR A 126 1.94 -1.30 2.10
N LEU A 127 2.34 -0.04 2.24
CA LEU A 127 3.39 0.57 1.43
C LEU A 127 4.65 0.73 2.31
N THR A 128 5.73 0.06 1.91
CA THR A 128 7.05 0.20 2.55
C THR A 128 7.92 1.04 1.64
N VAL A 129 8.36 2.20 2.11
CA VAL A 129 9.21 3.14 1.34
C VAL A 129 10.52 3.41 2.03
N TYR A 130 11.57 3.62 1.25
CA TYR A 130 12.89 3.95 1.75
C TYR A 130 13.11 5.46 1.69
N VAL A 131 13.17 6.09 2.86
CA VAL A 131 13.36 7.55 2.99
C VAL A 131 14.84 7.85 3.26
N PRO A 132 15.47 8.75 2.48
CA PRO A 132 16.82 9.24 2.77
C PRO A 132 16.94 9.86 4.16
N GLU A 133 18.08 9.65 4.83
CA GLU A 133 18.31 10.10 6.22
C GLU A 133 18.17 11.62 6.39
N ASP A 134 18.61 12.40 5.40
CA ASP A 134 18.52 13.86 5.40
C ASP A 134 17.07 14.38 5.25
N ARG A 135 16.12 13.53 4.87
CA ARG A 135 14.70 13.84 4.68
C ARG A 135 13.79 13.14 5.70
N TYR A 136 14.29 12.15 6.43
CA TYR A 136 13.52 11.37 7.41
C TYR A 136 12.77 12.23 8.43
N GLY A 137 13.36 13.34 8.88
CA GLY A 137 12.74 14.27 9.85
C GLY A 137 11.44 14.94 9.39
N GLN A 138 11.05 14.77 8.12
CA GLN A 138 9.78 15.26 7.56
C GLN A 138 8.61 14.29 7.76
N ILE A 139 8.91 13.03 8.13
CA ILE A 139 7.93 11.96 8.28
C ILE A 139 7.64 11.74 9.77
N MET A 140 6.37 11.79 10.15
CA MET A 140 5.93 11.61 11.53
C MET A 140 5.07 10.35 11.67
N LEU A 141 5.36 9.55 12.70
CA LEU A 141 4.55 8.38 13.04
C LEU A 141 3.09 8.79 13.31
N GLY A 142 2.14 8.08 12.70
CA GLY A 142 0.71 8.35 12.81
C GLY A 142 0.19 9.50 11.94
N ALA A 143 1.06 10.25 11.26
CA ALA A 143 0.62 11.29 10.33
C ALA A 143 0.14 10.69 9.01
N SER A 144 -0.80 11.39 8.36
CA SER A 144 -1.32 11.04 7.04
C SER A 144 -0.68 11.90 5.96
N TYR A 145 -0.30 11.27 4.85
CA TYR A 145 0.34 11.92 3.71
C TYR A 145 -0.39 11.54 2.40
N PRO A 146 -0.49 12.48 1.44
CA PRO A 146 -0.89 12.14 0.09
C PRO A 146 0.20 11.31 -0.59
N VAL A 147 -0.20 10.22 -1.23
CA VAL A 147 0.68 9.28 -1.93
C VAL A 147 0.17 9.15 -3.35
N THR A 148 1.08 9.26 -4.31
CA THR A 148 0.83 8.97 -5.73
C THR A 148 1.74 7.85 -6.16
N VAL A 149 1.27 7.01 -7.09
CA VAL A 149 2.08 5.93 -7.67
C VAL A 149 2.09 6.06 -9.18
N ASP A 150 3.20 5.67 -9.80
CA ASP A 150 3.39 5.83 -11.25
C ASP A 150 2.37 5.05 -12.09
N SER A 151 1.86 3.94 -11.56
CA SER A 151 0.83 3.13 -12.23
C SER A 151 -0.53 3.83 -12.30
N TYR A 152 -0.80 4.80 -11.40
CA TYR A 152 -2.05 5.54 -11.30
C TYR A 152 -1.76 7.04 -11.10
N PRO A 153 -1.19 7.75 -12.09
CA PRO A 153 -0.67 9.10 -11.92
C PRO A 153 -1.75 10.16 -11.68
N ALA A 154 -3.02 9.84 -11.99
CA ALA A 154 -4.16 10.72 -11.76
C ALA A 154 -4.82 10.49 -10.39
N GLU A 155 -4.40 9.46 -9.64
CA GLU A 155 -5.00 9.08 -8.36
C GLU A 155 -4.09 9.49 -7.20
N VAL A 156 -4.71 10.08 -6.17
CA VAL A 156 -4.05 10.44 -4.93
C VAL A 156 -4.63 9.58 -3.82
N PHE A 157 -3.79 8.70 -3.28
CA PHE A 157 -4.10 7.87 -2.14
C PHE A 157 -3.74 8.60 -0.85
N THR A 158 -4.47 8.34 0.23
CA THR A 158 -4.10 8.84 1.57
C THR A 158 -3.48 7.71 2.36
N GLY A 159 -2.18 7.77 2.60
CA GLY A 159 -1.45 6.82 3.44
C GLY A 159 -1.30 7.35 4.87
N THR A 160 -1.28 6.45 5.85
CA THR A 160 -0.95 6.80 7.25
C THR A 160 0.30 6.04 7.67
N VAL A 161 1.25 6.74 8.28
CA VAL A 161 2.51 6.14 8.74
C VAL A 161 2.23 5.27 9.97
N SER A 162 2.12 3.97 9.76
CA SER A 162 1.84 2.99 10.82
C SER A 162 3.11 2.53 11.55
N HIS A 163 4.25 2.54 10.87
CA HIS A 163 5.52 2.08 11.40
C HIS A 163 6.69 2.84 10.77
N ILE A 164 7.73 3.05 11.56
CA ILE A 164 9.03 3.53 11.12
C ILE A 164 10.07 2.55 11.67
N ALA A 165 10.92 2.03 10.79
CA ALA A 165 11.98 1.10 11.17
C ALA A 165 12.93 1.72 12.20
N ASP A 166 13.38 0.91 13.16
CA ASP A 166 14.30 1.32 14.22
C ASP A 166 15.76 1.42 13.76
N ARG A 167 16.06 0.93 12.56
CA ARG A 167 17.38 0.91 11.94
C ARG A 167 17.31 1.33 10.48
N ALA A 168 18.39 1.94 10.02
CA ALA A 168 18.55 2.23 8.59
C ALA A 168 18.77 0.93 7.82
N GLU A 169 18.02 0.76 6.74
CA GLU A 169 18.19 -0.33 5.79
C GLU A 169 18.81 0.18 4.49
N PHE A 170 19.61 -0.67 3.84
CA PHE A 170 20.11 -0.36 2.51
C PHE A 170 19.00 -0.56 1.49
N THR A 171 18.81 0.44 0.62
CA THR A 171 17.88 0.36 -0.50
C THR A 171 18.20 -0.87 -1.37
N PRO A 172 17.20 -1.72 -1.71
CA PRO A 172 17.37 -2.70 -2.77
C PRO A 172 17.79 -1.99 -4.06
N ARG A 173 18.80 -2.53 -4.77
CA ARG A 173 19.26 -1.98 -6.06
C ARG A 173 18.47 -2.55 -7.23
#